data_AF-A0A2A6P6Z7-F1
#
_entry.id   AF-A0A2A6P6Z7-F1
#
_cell.length_a   1.000
_cell.length_b   1.000
_cell.length_c   1.000
_cell.angle_alpha   90.00
_cell.angle_beta   90.00
_cell.angle_gamma   90.00
#
_symmetry.space_group_name_H-M   'P 1'
#
loop_
_entity.id
_entity.type
_entity.pdbx_description
1 polymer ?
#
loop_
_entity_poly.entity_id
_entity_poly.type
_entity_poly.pdbx_seq_one_letter_code
_entity_poly.pdbx_strand_id
1 'polypeptide(L)'
;MPNAPGPAAAEGLQKITSSSPLLKMFDRHAHAYAVDSAAWAAVGDFEDAPQIRAMPEARVQCGQTLLGRDSEGKEIWQPSYCYSVESITKHVAGHRDTHLSLLSGERNKANREKVEAQFEQILKEKLDAFAAVEAERKLIEDECGYSQAMEAARGTSKAVKEIERAIIDYLPRSLDEAAQKAAWVVSVFNSCGGYIEDEKQLVETLSSIAKAFGSEERE
;
A
#
# COMPACT_ATOMS: atom_id res chain seq x y z
N MET A 1 -5.37 24.40 68.50
CA MET A 1 -4.11 23.63 68.55
C MET A 1 -4.28 22.47 69.51
N PRO A 2 -3.74 21.27 69.27
CA PRO A 2 -3.76 20.46 68.05
C PRO A 2 -4.30 19.03 68.34
N ASN A 3 -5.14 18.49 67.45
CA ASN A 3 -5.37 17.04 67.38
C ASN A 3 -4.33 16.48 66.40
N ALA A 4 -3.52 15.54 66.88
CA ALA A 4 -2.51 14.85 66.09
C ALA A 4 -3.14 13.76 65.21
N PRO A 5 -2.80 13.65 63.91
CA PRO A 5 -3.04 12.45 63.15
C PRO A 5 -1.93 11.42 63.41
N GLY A 6 -2.33 10.20 63.80
CA GLY A 6 -1.43 9.07 64.03
C GLY A 6 -0.81 8.52 62.73
N PRO A 7 0.35 7.84 62.82
CA PRO A 7 1.03 7.26 61.67
C PRO A 7 0.36 5.93 61.29
N ALA A 8 -0.39 5.92 60.19
CA ALA A 8 -0.79 4.68 59.54
C ALA A 8 0.35 4.23 58.62
N ALA A 9 0.80 3.00 58.87
CA ALA A 9 1.90 2.33 58.20
C ALA A 9 1.72 2.32 56.68
N ALA A 10 2.66 2.93 55.98
CA ALA A 10 2.90 2.69 54.56
C ALA A 10 3.82 1.45 54.43
N GLU A 11 3.29 0.28 54.76
CA GLU A 11 3.92 -0.99 54.43
C GLU A 11 3.22 -1.57 53.19
N GLY A 12 4.02 -1.86 52.16
CA GLY A 12 3.63 -2.89 51.19
C GLY A 12 3.11 -2.43 49.82
N LEU A 13 3.63 -1.36 49.22
CA LEU A 13 3.64 -1.29 47.76
C LEU A 13 4.84 -2.09 47.25
N GLN A 14 4.64 -3.40 47.08
CA GLN A 14 5.50 -4.20 46.24
C GLN A 14 5.48 -3.58 44.84
N LYS A 15 6.58 -2.91 44.51
CA LYS A 15 6.93 -2.47 43.17
C LYS A 15 7.06 -3.75 42.33
N ILE A 16 5.99 -4.16 41.63
CA ILE A 16 6.04 -5.26 40.66
C ILE A 16 6.78 -4.72 39.44
N THR A 17 8.10 -4.65 39.52
CA THR A 17 9.00 -4.33 38.41
C THR A 17 9.50 -5.62 37.77
N SER A 18 8.60 -6.29 37.07
CA SER A 18 8.97 -7.22 36.00
C SER A 18 7.86 -7.17 34.95
N SER A 19 7.95 -6.24 34.00
CA SER A 19 6.99 -6.23 32.89
C SER A 19 7.09 -7.55 32.14
N SER A 20 5.94 -8.19 31.94
CA SER A 20 5.86 -9.46 31.22
C SER A 20 6.47 -9.30 29.83
N PRO A 21 7.01 -10.37 29.23
CA PRO A 21 7.52 -10.33 27.86
C PRO A 21 6.50 -9.75 26.86
N LEU A 22 5.20 -10.05 27.07
CA LEU A 22 4.10 -9.50 26.28
C LEU A 22 3.94 -7.98 26.42
N LEU A 23 3.95 -7.45 27.64
CA LEU A 23 3.87 -5.99 27.86
C LEU A 23 5.04 -5.26 27.20
N LYS A 24 6.26 -5.84 27.24
CA LYS A 24 7.41 -5.28 26.52
C LYS A 24 7.20 -5.27 25.00
N MET A 25 6.47 -6.24 24.44
CA MET A 25 6.11 -6.24 23.02
C MET A 25 5.09 -5.16 22.70
N PHE A 26 4.10 -4.91 23.58
CA PHE A 26 3.16 -3.79 23.43
C PHE A 26 3.86 -2.44 23.47
N ASP A 27 4.78 -2.23 24.42
CA ASP A 27 5.54 -0.98 24.51
C ASP A 27 6.38 -0.74 23.24
N ARG A 28 7.01 -1.81 22.72
CA ARG A 28 7.74 -1.75 21.44
C ARG A 28 6.83 -1.46 20.25
N HIS A 29 5.65 -2.06 20.21
CA HIS A 29 4.64 -1.80 19.18
C HIS A 29 4.19 -0.35 19.22
N ALA A 30 3.80 0.17 20.38
CA ALA A 30 3.36 1.55 20.54
C ALA A 30 4.43 2.55 20.09
N HIS A 31 5.70 2.31 20.44
CA HIS A 31 6.81 3.15 19.98
C HIS A 31 7.01 3.06 18.46
N ALA A 32 7.05 1.85 17.90
CA ALA A 32 7.22 1.65 16.46
C ALA A 32 6.08 2.25 15.66
N TYR A 33 4.84 2.14 16.14
CA TYR A 33 3.66 2.71 15.52
C TYR A 33 3.68 4.25 15.53
N ALA A 34 4.15 4.87 16.62
CA ALA A 34 4.33 6.33 16.66
C ALA A 34 5.37 6.81 15.64
N VAL A 35 6.48 6.07 15.47
CA VAL A 35 7.51 6.35 14.46
C VAL A 35 6.95 6.16 13.05
N ASP A 36 6.20 5.09 12.80
CA ASP A 36 5.56 4.81 11.52
C ASP A 36 4.54 5.89 11.13
N SER A 37 3.69 6.28 12.08
CA SER A 37 2.73 7.38 11.89
C SER A 37 3.43 8.70 11.55
N ALA A 38 4.55 9.01 12.21
CA ALA A 38 5.34 10.21 11.88
C ALA A 38 5.99 10.12 10.48
N ALA A 39 6.46 8.94 10.07
CA ALA A 39 7.03 8.73 8.75
C ALA A 39 5.97 8.91 7.63
N TRP A 40 4.76 8.37 7.82
CA TRP A 40 3.66 8.58 6.89
C TRP A 40 3.14 10.01 6.87
N ALA A 41 3.15 10.71 8.02
CA ALA A 41 2.85 12.14 8.05
C ALA A 41 3.85 12.95 7.20
N ALA A 42 5.14 12.63 7.32
CA ALA A 42 6.18 13.27 6.49
C ALA A 42 6.02 12.97 4.99
N VAL A 43 5.55 11.77 4.62
CA VAL A 43 5.17 11.48 3.22
C VAL A 43 4.03 12.39 2.76
N GLY A 44 3.00 12.59 3.60
CA GLY A 44 1.88 13.48 3.31
C GLY A 44 2.30 14.93 3.03
N ASP A 45 3.35 15.42 3.70
CA ASP A 45 3.89 16.77 3.46
C ASP A 45 4.40 16.97 2.02
N PHE A 46 4.78 15.89 1.32
CA PHE A 46 5.22 15.95 -0.07
C PHE A 46 4.07 15.89 -1.08
N GLU A 47 2.91 15.30 -0.74
CA GLU A 47 1.78 15.22 -1.67
C GLU A 47 1.26 16.61 -2.08
N ASP A 48 1.43 17.59 -1.19
CA ASP A 48 1.09 18.99 -1.43
C ASP A 48 2.22 19.83 -2.04
N ALA A 49 3.40 19.23 -2.24
CA ALA A 49 4.56 19.94 -2.78
C ALA A 49 4.31 20.40 -4.23
N PRO A 50 4.71 21.64 -4.60
CA PRO A 50 4.52 22.16 -5.95
C PRO A 50 5.13 21.26 -7.04
N GLN A 51 6.26 20.63 -6.76
CA GLN A 51 6.97 19.73 -7.67
C GLN A 51 6.15 18.47 -7.97
N ILE A 52 5.57 17.85 -6.93
CA ILE A 52 4.71 16.66 -7.06
C ILE A 52 3.42 17.02 -7.78
N ARG A 53 2.81 18.18 -7.50
CA ARG A 53 1.61 18.66 -8.20
C ARG A 53 1.86 18.99 -9.67
N ALA A 54 3.07 19.41 -10.02
CA ALA A 54 3.47 19.71 -11.40
C ALA A 54 3.98 18.48 -12.16
N MET A 55 4.10 17.32 -11.50
CA MET A 55 4.61 16.08 -12.08
C MET A 55 3.74 15.65 -13.29
N PRO A 56 4.35 15.26 -14.42
CA PRO A 56 3.58 14.80 -15.57
C PRO A 56 2.77 13.55 -15.24
N GLU A 57 1.54 13.49 -15.73
CA GLU A 57 0.74 12.27 -15.65
C GLU A 57 1.40 11.13 -16.43
N ALA A 58 1.47 9.94 -15.83
CA ALA A 58 1.97 8.71 -16.45
C ALA A 58 1.04 8.23 -17.57
N ARG A 59 1.08 8.91 -18.72
CA ARG A 59 0.22 8.61 -19.86
C ARG A 59 0.88 8.93 -21.20
N VAL A 60 0.52 8.18 -22.23
CA VAL A 60 0.95 8.42 -23.61
C VAL A 60 -0.26 8.41 -24.54
N GLN A 61 -0.30 9.37 -25.47
CA GLN A 61 -1.34 9.40 -26.49
C GLN A 61 -1.16 8.23 -27.45
N CYS A 62 -2.12 7.32 -27.50
CA CYS A 62 -2.10 6.14 -28.37
C CYS A 62 -3.08 6.23 -29.55
N GLY A 63 -4.00 7.20 -29.54
CA GLY A 63 -4.94 7.41 -30.62
C GLY A 63 -5.70 8.73 -30.54
N GLN A 64 -6.77 8.83 -31.32
CA GLN A 64 -7.74 9.92 -31.27
C GLN A 64 -9.15 9.36 -31.46
N THR A 65 -10.11 9.94 -30.75
CA THR A 65 -11.54 9.66 -30.88
C THR A 65 -12.21 10.82 -31.60
N LEU A 66 -12.99 10.54 -32.66
CA LEU A 66 -13.82 11.54 -33.32
C LEU A 66 -15.03 11.84 -32.42
N LEU A 67 -15.18 13.10 -31.99
CA LEU A 67 -16.32 13.54 -31.17
C LEU A 67 -17.50 14.04 -32.01
N GLY A 68 -17.25 14.39 -33.28
CA GLY A 68 -18.26 14.92 -34.19
C GLY A 68 -17.70 16.01 -35.09
N ARG A 69 -18.58 16.90 -35.55
CA ARG A 69 -18.22 18.07 -36.35
C ARG A 69 -18.73 19.35 -35.69
N ASP A 70 -17.97 20.43 -35.81
CA ASP A 70 -18.41 21.75 -35.36
C ASP A 70 -19.46 22.36 -36.31
N SER A 71 -19.92 23.57 -35.98
CA SER A 71 -20.89 24.32 -36.79
C SER A 71 -20.41 24.70 -38.19
N GLU A 72 -19.09 24.62 -38.44
CA GLU A 72 -18.48 24.88 -39.75
C GLU A 72 -18.25 23.57 -40.53
N GLY A 73 -18.64 22.42 -39.96
CA GLY A 73 -18.48 21.10 -40.55
C GLY A 73 -17.09 20.49 -40.38
N LYS A 74 -16.21 21.10 -39.58
CA LYS A 74 -14.86 20.61 -39.32
C LYS A 74 -14.89 19.54 -38.22
N GLU A 75 -14.10 18.49 -38.40
CA GLU A 75 -14.02 17.36 -37.47
C GLU A 75 -13.32 17.74 -36.16
N ILE A 76 -13.95 17.35 -35.04
CA ILE A 76 -13.41 17.55 -33.70
C ILE A 76 -12.85 16.22 -33.22
N TRP A 77 -11.53 16.18 -33.02
CA TRP A 77 -10.79 15.01 -32.55
C TRP A 77 -10.33 15.21 -31.12
N GLN A 78 -10.50 14.19 -30.28
CA GLN A 78 -10.01 14.15 -28.91
C GLN A 78 -8.86 13.13 -28.79
N PRO A 79 -7.71 13.49 -28.19
CA PRO A 79 -6.65 12.52 -27.92
C PRO A 79 -7.13 11.39 -26.99
N SER A 80 -6.75 10.16 -27.33
CA SER A 80 -6.94 8.98 -26.48
C SER A 80 -5.62 8.60 -25.83
N TYR A 81 -5.62 8.47 -24.50
CA TYR A 81 -4.42 8.17 -23.72
C TYR A 81 -4.46 6.75 -23.14
N CYS A 82 -3.28 6.13 -23.05
CA CYS A 82 -3.06 4.90 -22.31
C CYS A 82 -2.19 5.20 -21.09
N TYR A 83 -2.45 4.48 -19.99
CA TYR A 83 -1.86 4.73 -18.66
C TYR A 83 -0.95 3.60 -18.18
N SER A 84 -0.71 2.58 -19.01
CA SER A 84 0.15 1.46 -18.67
C SER A 84 0.71 0.78 -19.92
N VAL A 85 1.83 0.08 -19.75
CA VAL A 85 2.44 -0.78 -20.79
C VAL A 85 1.43 -1.78 -21.35
N GLU A 86 0.61 -2.40 -20.49
CA GLU A 86 -0.44 -3.33 -20.90
C GLU A 86 -1.49 -2.65 -21.78
N SER A 87 -1.97 -1.46 -21.37
CA SER A 87 -2.96 -0.68 -22.12
C SER A 87 -2.42 -0.25 -23.49
N ILE A 88 -1.17 0.23 -23.54
CA ILE A 88 -0.48 0.59 -24.79
C ILE A 88 -0.39 -0.63 -25.71
N THR A 89 0.11 -1.75 -25.20
CA THR A 89 0.30 -2.98 -25.98
C THR A 89 -1.03 -3.47 -26.55
N LYS A 90 -2.07 -3.53 -25.71
CA LYS A 90 -3.42 -3.96 -26.11
C LYS A 90 -4.02 -3.03 -27.16
N HIS A 91 -3.85 -1.72 -27.00
CA HIS A 91 -4.38 -0.73 -27.94
C HIS A 91 -3.72 -0.87 -29.31
N VAL A 92 -2.38 -0.89 -29.36
CA VAL A 92 -1.63 -1.01 -30.61
C VAL A 92 -1.90 -2.36 -31.29
N ALA A 93 -1.97 -3.46 -30.53
CA ALA A 93 -2.33 -4.78 -31.06
C ALA A 93 -3.74 -4.80 -31.68
N GLY A 94 -4.74 -4.21 -31.01
CA GLY A 94 -6.10 -4.12 -31.55
C GLY A 94 -6.18 -3.36 -32.87
N HIS A 95 -5.46 -2.23 -32.99
CA HIS A 95 -5.36 -1.49 -34.24
C HIS A 95 -4.63 -2.26 -35.35
N ARG A 96 -3.56 -2.98 -35.01
CA ARG A 96 -2.84 -3.87 -35.92
C ARG A 96 -3.77 -4.95 -36.47
N ASP A 97 -4.48 -5.66 -35.59
CA ASP A 97 -5.33 -6.77 -35.96
C ASP A 97 -6.50 -6.30 -36.85
N THR A 98 -7.05 -5.12 -36.55
CA THR A 98 -8.07 -4.47 -37.41
C THR A 98 -7.53 -4.17 -38.80
N HIS A 99 -6.31 -3.61 -38.93
CA HIS A 99 -5.68 -3.38 -40.23
C HIS A 99 -5.40 -4.67 -40.99
N LEU A 100 -4.87 -5.70 -40.32
CA LEU A 100 -4.55 -6.98 -40.95
C LEU A 100 -5.80 -7.75 -41.39
N SER A 101 -6.96 -7.50 -40.77
CA SER A 101 -8.24 -8.08 -41.19
C SER A 101 -8.67 -7.63 -42.59
N LEU A 102 -8.29 -6.41 -42.99
CA LEU A 102 -8.57 -5.85 -44.33
C LEU A 102 -7.60 -6.36 -45.40
N LEU A 103 -6.47 -6.95 -44.99
CA LEU A 103 -5.40 -7.42 -45.87
C LEU A 103 -5.30 -8.96 -45.85
N SER A 104 -6.38 -9.62 -46.24
CA SER A 104 -6.45 -11.09 -46.27
C SER A 104 -5.89 -11.70 -47.57
N GLY A 105 -5.41 -12.94 -47.48
CA GLY A 105 -4.96 -13.77 -48.59
C GLY A 105 -3.53 -13.52 -49.09
N GLU A 106 -3.03 -14.49 -49.86
CA GLU A 106 -1.60 -14.62 -50.20
C GLU A 106 -1.06 -13.51 -51.10
N ARG A 107 -1.94 -12.90 -51.91
CA ARG A 107 -1.60 -11.72 -52.73
C ARG A 107 -1.19 -10.50 -51.88
N ASN A 108 -1.56 -10.47 -50.61
CA ASN A 108 -1.29 -9.36 -49.69
C ASN A 108 -0.13 -9.63 -48.73
N LYS A 109 0.58 -10.78 -48.85
CA LYS A 109 1.62 -11.19 -47.90
C LYS A 109 2.67 -10.09 -47.62
N ALA A 110 3.24 -9.52 -48.67
CA ALA A 110 4.24 -8.45 -48.53
C ALA A 110 3.67 -7.16 -47.89
N ASN A 111 2.37 -6.89 -48.04
CA ASN A 111 1.73 -5.74 -47.38
C ASN A 111 1.44 -6.03 -45.90
N ARG A 112 1.10 -7.28 -45.55
CA ARG A 112 0.91 -7.71 -44.15
C ARG A 112 2.20 -7.58 -43.36
N GLU A 113 3.32 -8.08 -43.89
CA GLU A 113 4.64 -7.99 -43.24
C GLU A 113 5.04 -6.52 -43.02
N LYS A 114 4.76 -5.62 -43.99
CA LYS A 114 4.99 -4.18 -43.82
C LYS A 114 4.13 -3.56 -42.72
N VAL A 115 2.85 -3.91 -42.66
CA VAL A 115 1.93 -3.43 -41.62
C VAL A 115 2.36 -3.92 -40.24
N GLU A 116 2.74 -5.20 -40.12
CA GLU A 116 3.27 -5.75 -38.87
C GLU A 116 4.52 -4.99 -38.40
N ALA A 117 5.50 -4.78 -39.27
CA ALA A 117 6.70 -4.00 -38.95
C ALA A 117 6.39 -2.55 -38.56
N GLN A 118 5.40 -1.90 -39.21
CA GLN A 118 4.95 -0.56 -38.85
C GLN A 118 4.34 -0.53 -37.44
N PHE A 119 3.48 -1.50 -37.10
CA PHE A 119 2.86 -1.55 -35.78
C PHE A 119 3.85 -1.94 -34.67
N GLU A 120 4.87 -2.74 -34.97
CA GLU A 120 5.99 -2.99 -34.06
C GLU A 120 6.78 -1.71 -33.77
N GLN A 121 7.07 -0.90 -34.80
CA GLN A 121 7.71 0.38 -34.64
C GLN A 121 6.86 1.34 -33.79
N ILE A 122 5.55 1.45 -34.09
CA ILE A 122 4.62 2.28 -33.30
C ILE A 122 4.58 1.81 -31.84
N LEU A 123 4.50 0.50 -31.60
CA LEU A 123 4.50 -0.04 -30.24
C LEU A 123 5.77 0.40 -29.50
N LYS A 124 6.93 0.22 -30.12
CA LYS A 124 8.21 0.64 -29.55
C LYS A 124 8.22 2.13 -29.23
N GLU A 125 7.84 2.99 -30.17
CA GLU A 125 7.79 4.44 -29.96
C GLU A 125 6.90 4.84 -28.79
N LYS A 126 5.74 4.18 -28.61
CA LYS A 126 4.83 4.45 -27.49
C LYS A 126 5.36 3.96 -26.16
N LEU A 127 6.02 2.80 -26.14
CA LEU A 127 6.67 2.27 -24.94
C LEU A 127 7.86 3.14 -24.52
N ASP A 128 8.69 3.58 -25.47
CA ASP A 128 9.82 4.47 -25.22
C ASP A 128 9.34 5.83 -24.66
N ALA A 129 8.25 6.38 -25.24
CA ALA A 129 7.63 7.61 -24.72
C ALA A 129 7.08 7.44 -23.30
N PHE A 130 6.46 6.29 -23.00
CA PHE A 130 5.93 6.01 -21.66
C PHE A 130 7.06 5.87 -20.64
N ALA A 131 8.12 5.16 -21.01
CA ALA A 131 9.32 5.02 -20.19
C ALA A 131 10.00 6.37 -19.90
N ALA A 132 10.02 7.29 -20.88
CA ALA A 132 10.56 8.63 -20.69
C ALA A 132 9.75 9.44 -19.66
N VAL A 133 8.41 9.38 -19.73
CA VAL A 133 7.53 10.02 -18.73
C VAL A 133 7.73 9.42 -17.35
N GLU A 134 7.78 8.09 -17.23
CA GLU A 134 8.05 7.41 -15.95
C GLU A 134 9.42 7.79 -15.37
N ALA A 135 10.44 7.92 -16.22
CA ALA A 135 11.77 8.35 -15.79
C ALA A 135 11.76 9.79 -15.28
N GLU A 136 11.08 10.71 -15.96
CA GLU A 136 10.94 12.10 -15.52
C GLU A 136 10.18 12.19 -14.19
N ARG A 137 9.09 11.44 -14.04
CA ARG A 137 8.36 11.35 -12.77
C ARG A 137 9.27 10.89 -11.63
N LYS A 138 9.99 9.80 -11.85
CA LYS A 138 10.94 9.26 -10.87
C LYS A 138 12.02 10.30 -10.50
N LEU A 139 12.57 11.02 -11.48
CA LEU A 139 13.54 12.08 -11.21
C LEU A 139 12.95 13.17 -10.30
N ILE A 140 11.71 13.61 -10.56
CA ILE A 140 11.03 14.60 -9.72
C ILE A 140 10.83 14.07 -8.29
N GLU A 141 10.40 12.81 -8.14
CA GLU A 141 10.22 12.17 -6.84
C GLU A 141 11.55 12.05 -6.07
N ASP A 142 12.63 11.68 -6.76
CA ASP A 142 13.97 11.55 -6.17
C ASP A 142 14.53 12.93 -5.79
N GLU A 143 14.39 13.95 -6.65
CA GLU A 143 14.90 15.31 -6.43
C GLU A 143 14.21 16.04 -5.28
N CYS A 144 12.90 15.84 -5.11
CA CYS A 144 12.17 16.42 -3.98
C CYS A 144 12.30 15.59 -2.70
N GLY A 145 12.88 14.40 -2.75
CA GLY A 145 13.05 13.50 -1.60
C GLY A 145 11.83 12.62 -1.28
N TYR A 146 10.80 12.65 -2.12
CA TYR A 146 9.59 11.84 -1.96
C TYR A 146 9.89 10.34 -1.98
N SER A 147 10.73 9.88 -2.91
CA SER A 147 11.09 8.45 -2.99
C SER A 147 11.78 7.96 -1.72
N GLN A 148 12.66 8.78 -1.12
CA GLN A 148 13.33 8.47 0.13
C GLN A 148 12.35 8.43 1.31
N ALA A 149 11.43 9.41 1.40
CA ALA A 149 10.40 9.45 2.45
C ALA A 149 9.48 8.22 2.37
N MET A 150 9.06 7.84 1.15
CA MET A 150 8.26 6.64 0.88
C MET A 150 9.00 5.36 1.27
N GLU A 151 10.29 5.24 0.97
CA GLU A 151 11.09 4.09 1.38
C GLU A 151 11.21 3.99 2.91
N ALA A 152 11.46 5.11 3.58
CA ALA A 152 11.54 5.18 5.04
C ALA A 152 10.21 4.76 5.70
N ALA A 153 9.07 5.30 5.24
CA ALA A 153 7.75 4.96 5.74
C ALA A 153 7.39 3.47 5.51
N ARG A 154 7.74 2.91 4.34
CA ARG A 154 7.56 1.46 4.09
C ARG A 154 8.43 0.63 5.03
N GLY A 155 9.64 1.08 5.32
CA GLY A 155 10.55 0.44 6.29
C GLY A 155 9.97 0.40 7.70
N THR A 156 9.40 1.51 8.18
CA THR A 156 8.77 1.58 9.50
C THR A 156 7.52 0.70 9.56
N SER A 157 6.72 0.68 8.50
CA SER A 157 5.49 -0.15 8.45
C SER A 157 5.83 -1.63 8.48
N LYS A 158 6.92 -2.03 7.81
CA LYS A 158 7.42 -3.40 7.89
C LYS A 158 7.81 -3.77 9.32
N ALA A 159 8.52 -2.89 10.02
CA ALA A 159 8.93 -3.12 11.41
C ALA A 159 7.73 -3.24 12.36
N VAL A 160 6.70 -2.39 12.19
CA VAL A 160 5.43 -2.50 12.94
C VAL A 160 4.79 -3.86 12.70
N LYS A 161 4.63 -4.28 11.43
CA LYS A 161 4.04 -5.58 11.06
C LYS A 161 4.80 -6.77 11.64
N GLU A 162 6.13 -6.70 11.71
CA GLU A 162 6.95 -7.74 12.33
C GLU A 162 6.69 -7.86 13.84
N ILE A 163 6.51 -6.73 14.54
CA ILE A 163 6.17 -6.72 15.97
C ILE A 163 4.75 -7.24 16.19
N GLU A 164 3.79 -6.81 15.36
CA GLU A 164 2.41 -7.28 15.43
C GLU A 164 2.32 -8.79 15.25
N ARG A 165 3.02 -9.34 14.25
CA ARG A 165 3.11 -10.80 14.06
C ARG A 165 3.70 -11.49 15.30
N ALA A 166 4.76 -10.95 15.89
CA ALA A 166 5.35 -11.51 17.10
C ALA A 166 4.37 -11.51 18.30
N ILE A 167 3.52 -10.49 18.42
CA ILE A 167 2.46 -10.43 19.44
C ILE A 167 1.39 -11.49 19.16
N ILE A 168 0.95 -11.64 17.91
CA ILE A 168 -0.03 -12.65 17.50
C ILE A 168 0.50 -14.08 17.73
N ASP A 169 1.78 -14.33 17.49
CA ASP A 169 2.41 -15.63 17.69
C ASP A 169 2.75 -15.90 19.18
N TYR A 170 2.77 -14.88 20.03
CA TYR A 170 3.10 -15.03 21.45
C TYR A 170 2.07 -15.90 22.17
N LEU A 171 2.51 -17.02 22.75
CA LEU A 171 1.68 -17.87 23.61
C LEU A 171 1.63 -17.29 25.03
N PRO A 172 0.46 -16.81 25.51
CA PRO A 172 0.34 -16.27 26.86
C PRO A 172 0.66 -17.33 27.92
N ARG A 173 1.33 -16.93 29.00
CA ARG A 173 1.74 -17.85 30.09
C ARG A 173 0.79 -17.84 31.28
N SER A 174 -0.21 -16.95 31.25
CA SER A 174 -1.21 -16.80 32.29
C SER A 174 -2.52 -16.28 31.68
N LEU A 175 -3.63 -16.46 32.41
CA LEU A 175 -4.93 -15.90 32.02
C LEU A 175 -4.89 -14.36 31.93
N ASP A 176 -4.08 -13.71 32.76
CA ASP A 176 -3.87 -12.26 32.71
C ASP A 176 -3.19 -11.84 31.41
N GLU A 177 -2.11 -12.52 30.99
CA GLU A 177 -1.47 -12.26 29.69
C GLU A 177 -2.41 -12.56 28.52
N ALA A 178 -3.26 -13.60 28.64
CA ALA A 178 -4.24 -13.93 27.61
C ALA A 178 -5.30 -12.83 27.46
N ALA A 179 -5.80 -12.31 28.58
CA ALA A 179 -6.74 -11.20 28.60
C ALA A 179 -6.11 -9.92 28.02
N GLN A 180 -4.86 -9.61 28.39
CA GLN A 180 -4.11 -8.47 27.86
C GLN A 180 -3.91 -8.58 26.34
N LYS A 181 -3.52 -9.76 25.85
CA LYS A 181 -3.39 -10.02 24.41
C LYS A 181 -4.71 -9.88 23.67
N ALA A 182 -5.80 -10.44 24.19
CA ALA A 182 -7.12 -10.34 23.58
C ALA A 182 -7.59 -8.87 23.51
N ALA A 183 -7.40 -8.10 24.59
CA ALA A 183 -7.73 -6.68 24.62
C ALA A 183 -6.93 -5.88 23.59
N TRP A 184 -5.62 -6.14 23.47
CA TRP A 184 -4.78 -5.52 22.45
C TRP A 184 -5.24 -5.87 21.03
N VAL A 185 -5.53 -7.14 20.75
CA VAL A 185 -6.02 -7.63 19.45
C VAL A 185 -7.31 -6.90 19.02
N VAL A 186 -8.28 -6.78 19.94
CA VAL A 186 -9.54 -6.06 19.67
C VAL A 186 -9.29 -4.57 19.48
N SER A 187 -8.41 -3.97 20.28
CA SER A 187 -8.05 -2.55 20.14
C SER A 187 -7.44 -2.24 18.78
N VAL A 188 -6.54 -3.10 18.29
CA VAL A 188 -5.89 -2.93 16.99
C VAL A 188 -6.91 -3.08 15.85
N PHE A 189 -7.77 -4.11 15.91
CA PHE A 189 -8.84 -4.31 14.93
C PHE A 189 -9.77 -3.09 14.82
N ASN A 190 -10.21 -2.54 15.96
CA ASN A 190 -11.10 -1.37 15.97
C ASN A 190 -10.43 -0.07 15.49
N SER A 191 -9.10 0.01 15.54
CA SER A 191 -8.35 1.19 15.10
C SER A 191 -8.05 1.21 13.59
N CYS A 192 -8.51 0.21 12.82
CA CYS A 192 -8.31 0.07 11.37
C CYS A 192 -6.85 0.16 10.90
N GLY A 193 -5.88 -0.11 11.78
CA GLY A 193 -4.46 0.20 11.58
C GLY A 193 -3.49 -0.95 11.72
N GLY A 194 -3.94 -2.21 11.82
CA GLY A 194 -3.04 -3.34 12.09
C GLY A 194 -3.29 -4.60 11.24
N TYR A 195 -2.50 -5.63 11.53
CA TYR A 195 -2.43 -6.90 10.79
C TYR A 195 -3.74 -7.69 10.62
N ILE A 196 -4.76 -7.43 11.44
CA ILE A 196 -6.06 -8.13 11.38
C ILE A 196 -6.98 -7.35 10.47
N GLU A 197 -7.11 -7.83 9.23
CA GLU A 197 -7.81 -7.12 8.15
C GLU A 197 -9.32 -7.39 8.13
N ASP A 198 -9.76 -8.48 8.76
CA ASP A 198 -11.17 -8.89 8.74
C ASP A 198 -11.63 -9.58 10.03
N GLU A 199 -12.95 -9.65 10.20
CA GLU A 199 -13.60 -10.23 11.38
C GLU A 199 -13.29 -11.73 11.55
N LYS A 200 -13.03 -12.45 10.46
CA LYS A 200 -12.71 -13.88 10.51
C LYS A 200 -11.34 -14.09 11.15
N GLN A 201 -10.34 -13.32 10.75
CA GLN A 201 -9.00 -13.32 11.34
C GLN A 201 -9.02 -12.93 12.82
N LEU A 202 -9.86 -11.96 13.19
CA LEU A 202 -10.08 -11.58 14.59
C LEU A 202 -10.59 -12.77 15.40
N VAL A 203 -11.66 -13.42 14.93
CA VAL A 203 -12.27 -14.57 15.60
C VAL A 203 -11.30 -15.75 15.69
N GLU A 204 -10.53 -16.03 14.64
CA GLU A 204 -9.51 -17.08 14.63
C GLU A 204 -8.40 -16.82 15.65
N THR A 205 -7.94 -15.56 15.74
CA THR A 205 -6.92 -15.14 16.71
C THR A 205 -7.41 -15.27 18.15
N LEU A 206 -8.60 -14.75 18.45
CA LEU A 206 -9.21 -14.85 19.78
C LEU A 206 -9.49 -16.31 20.18
N SER A 207 -9.97 -17.12 19.24
CA SER A 207 -10.19 -18.56 19.45
C SER A 207 -8.90 -19.30 19.76
N SER A 208 -7.79 -18.92 19.12
CA SER A 208 -6.47 -19.52 19.36
C SER A 208 -5.95 -19.17 20.75
N ILE A 209 -6.16 -17.93 21.21
CA ILE A 209 -5.86 -17.51 22.59
C ILE A 209 -6.68 -18.33 23.60
N ALA A 210 -7.98 -18.51 23.35
CA ALA A 210 -8.85 -19.30 24.24
C ALA A 210 -8.45 -20.79 24.29
N LYS A 211 -8.11 -21.39 23.15
CA LYS A 211 -7.68 -22.80 23.05
C LYS A 211 -6.39 -23.09 23.82
N ALA A 212 -5.47 -22.13 23.89
CA ALA A 212 -4.22 -22.28 24.64
C ALA A 212 -4.43 -22.53 26.14
N PHE A 213 -5.60 -22.18 26.69
CA PHE A 213 -5.96 -22.41 28.10
C PHE A 213 -7.09 -23.42 28.29
N GLY A 214 -8.02 -23.54 27.34
CA GLY A 214 -9.12 -24.51 27.41
C GLY A 214 -8.73 -25.97 27.14
N SER A 215 -7.46 -26.24 26.79
CA SER A 215 -6.95 -27.60 26.55
C SER A 215 -6.24 -28.22 27.76
N GLU A 216 -6.01 -27.47 28.85
CA GLU A 216 -5.43 -27.99 30.10
C GLU A 216 -6.45 -28.70 31.02
N GLU A 217 -7.76 -28.64 30.74
CA GLU A 217 -8.81 -29.31 31.54
C GLU A 217 -9.17 -30.73 31.03
N ARG A 218 -8.33 -31.37 30.20
CA ARG A 218 -8.58 -32.73 29.64
C ARG A 218 -7.44 -33.74 29.81
N GLU A 219 -6.71 -33.69 30.93
CA GLU A 219 -5.93 -34.82 31.46
C GLU A 219 -6.25 -35.03 32.94
#